data_AF-A0A7X3H7T8-F1
#
_entry.id   AF-A0A7X3H7T8-F1
#
_cell.length_a   1.000
_cell.length_b   1.000
_cell.length_c   1.000
_cell.angle_alpha   90.00
_cell.angle_beta   90.00
_cell.angle_gamma   90.00
#
_symmetry.space_group_name_H-M   'P 1'
#
loop_
_entity.id
_entity.type
_entity.pdbx_description
1 polymer ?
#
loop_
_entity_poly.entity_id
_entity_poly.type
_entity_poly.pdbx_seq_one_letter_code
_entity_poly.pdbx_strand_id
1 'polypeptide(L)' 'MTLLCLLGGCSWATGTEVTMGREAMLCQVCSRCGACRYLPLVP' A
#
# COMPACT_ATOMS: atom_id res chain seq x y z
N MET A 1 0.99 -12.54 -4.26
CA MET A 1 2.30 -12.42 -3.54
C MET A 1 3.36 -13.17 -4.32
N THR A 2 4.52 -12.55 -4.59
CA THR A 2 5.65 -13.17 -5.30
C THR A 2 6.84 -13.38 -4.35
N LEU A 3 7.68 -14.38 -4.60
CA LEU A 3 8.86 -14.73 -3.79
C LEU A 3 9.81 -13.54 -3.59
N LEU A 4 9.92 -12.67 -4.60
CA LEU A 4 10.72 -11.44 -4.54
C LEU A 4 10.25 -10.47 -3.46
N CYS A 5 8.93 -10.34 -3.24
CA CYS A 5 8.41 -9.45 -2.21
C CYS A 5 8.56 -10.01 -0.79
N LEU A 6 8.67 -11.34 -0.66
CA LEU A 6 8.94 -11.99 0.62
C LEU A 6 10.39 -11.77 1.07
N LEU A 7 11.34 -11.83 0.13
CA LEU A 7 12.78 -11.70 0.42
C LEU A 7 13.25 -10.24 0.43
N GLY A 8 12.78 -9.43 -0.51
CA GLY A 8 13.25 -8.05 -0.71
C GLY A 8 12.28 -6.97 -0.25
N GLY A 9 11.17 -7.34 0.38
CA GLY A 9 10.09 -6.42 0.71
C GLY A 9 9.27 -5.98 -0.50
N CYS A 10 8.12 -5.34 -0.21
CA CYS A 10 7.23 -4.83 -1.23
C CYS A 10 7.72 -3.48 -1.79
N SER A 11 7.61 -3.32 -3.11
CA SER A 11 7.85 -2.06 -3.80
C SER A 11 6.53 -1.31 -3.92
N TRP A 12 6.22 -0.49 -2.93
CA TRP A 12 4.98 0.28 -2.88
C TRP A 12 4.98 1.40 -3.91
N ALA A 13 3.95 1.45 -4.75
CA ALA A 13 3.73 2.57 -5.67
C ALA A 13 3.22 3.82 -4.92
N THR A 14 3.15 4.95 -5.64
CA THR A 14 2.54 6.18 -5.14
C THR A 14 1.16 5.89 -4.58
N GLY A 15 0.88 6.46 -3.41
CA GLY A 15 -0.38 6.22 -2.72
C GLY A 15 -1.51 7.05 -3.29
N THR A 16 -2.67 6.41 -3.45
CA THR A 16 -3.92 7.09 -3.77
C THR A 16 -4.66 7.35 -2.47
N GLU A 17 -5.13 8.57 -2.28
CA GLU A 17 -5.97 8.90 -1.14
C GLU A 17 -7.33 8.23 -1.30
N VAL A 18 -7.75 7.51 -0.26
CA VAL A 18 -9.03 6.81 -0.19
C VAL A 18 -9.71 7.12 1.13
N THR A 19 -11.03 7.21 1.10
CA THR A 19 -11.83 7.40 2.31
C THR A 19 -12.32 6.05 2.80
N MET A 20 -11.87 5.64 3.99
CA MET A 20 -12.29 4.43 4.69
C MET A 20 -13.21 4.83 5.86
N GLY A 21 -14.52 4.75 5.63
CA GLY A 21 -15.50 5.24 6.60
C GLY A 21 -15.45 6.76 6.73
N ARG A 22 -14.96 7.26 7.88
CA ARG A 22 -14.77 8.70 8.13
C ARG A 22 -13.30 9.13 8.10
N GLU A 23 -12.39 8.19 7.87
CA GLU A 23 -10.96 8.44 7.89
C GLU A 23 -10.40 8.48 6.47
N ALA A 24 -9.56 9.48 6.21
CA ALA A 24 -8.82 9.57 4.95
C ALA A 24 -7.50 8.81 5.12
N MET A 25 -7.27 7.85 4.24
CA MET A 25 -6.14 6.92 4.29
C MET A 25 -5.42 6.94 2.95
N LEU A 26 -4.12 6.69 2.98
CA LEU A 26 -3.31 6.49 1.79
C LEU A 26 -3.30 4.99 1.44
N CYS A 27 -3.92 4.64 0.31
CA CYS A 27 -3.86 3.28 -0.26
C CYS A 27 -2.65 3.16 -1.18
N GLN A 28 -1.75 2.23 -0.88
CA GLN A 28 -0.61 1.92 -1.74
C GLN A 28 -0.69 0.47 -2.22
N VAL A 29 -0.43 0.27 -3.51
CA VAL A 29 -0.37 -1.05 -4.13
C VAL A 29 1.07 -1.37 -4.48
N CYS A 30 1.52 -2.58 -4.13
CA CYS A 30 2.83 -3.07 -4.52
C CYS A 30 2.85 -3.37 -6.02
N SER A 31 3.71 -2.68 -6.77
CA SER A 31 3.83 -2.84 -8.23
C SER A 31 4.31 -4.22 -8.66
N ARG A 32 4.90 -5.00 -7.74
CA ARG A 32 5.42 -6.35 -8.02
C ARG A 32 4.42 -7.46 -7.75
N CYS A 33 3.68 -7.38 -6.64
CA CYS A 33 2.87 -8.50 -6.16
C CYS A 33 1.39 -8.19 -5.98
N GLY A 34 0.97 -6.94 -6.21
CA GLY A 34 -0.41 -6.49 -6.09
C GLY A 34 -0.94 -6.40 -4.66
N ALA A 35 -0.08 -6.58 -3.65
CA ALA A 35 -0.49 -6.39 -2.26
C ALA A 35 -0.91 -4.94 -2.02
N CYS A 36 -1.96 -4.73 -1.22
CA CYS A 36 -2.43 -3.41 -0.81
C CYS A 36 -2.04 -3.14 0.64
N ARG A 37 -1.66 -1.91 0.95
CA ARG A 37 -1.55 -1.41 2.33
C ARG A 37 -2.27 -0.07 2.47
N TYR A 38 -2.78 0.18 3.67
CA TYR A 38 -3.44 1.43 4.04
C TYR A 38 -2.62 2.08 5.15
N LEU A 39 -2.30 3.35 4.94
CA LEU A 39 -1.55 4.17 5.89
C LEU A 39 -2.40 5.37 6.27
N PRO A 40 -2.33 5.87 7.51
CA PRO A 40 -2.95 7.15 7.84
C PRO A 40 -2.25 8.27 7.05
N LEU A 41 -3.00 9.30 6.64
CA LEU A 41 -2.43 10.48 5.98
C LEU A 41 -1.63 11.36 6.95
N VAL A 42 -1.83 11.18 8.26
CA VAL A 42 -1.14 11.90 9.32
C VAL A 42 -0.33 10.89 10.14
N PRO A 43 1.00 11.09 10.30
CA PRO A 43 1.88 10.19 11.04
C PRO A 43 1.66 10.25 12.56
#